data_AF-A0A7Y3DNB0-F1
#
_entry.id   AF-A0A7Y3DNB0-F1
#
_cell.length_a   1.000
_cell.length_b   1.000
_cell.length_c   1.000
_cell.angle_alpha   90.00
_cell.angle_beta   90.00
_cell.angle_gamma   90.00
#
_symmetry.space_group_name_H-M   'P 1'
#
loop_
_entity.id
_entity.type
_entity.pdbx_description
1 polymer ?
#
loop_
_entity_poly.entity_id
_entity_poly.type
_entity_poly.pdbx_seq_one_letter_code
_entity_poly.pdbx_strand_id
1 'polypeptide(L)' 'LQEESDTLVDIVEPYLLKIGFITRTSSGRKASEASFRHLGFKVQTKMFT' A
#
# COMPACT_ATOMS: atom_id res chain seq x y z
N LEU A 1 -14.80 13.25 7.77
CA LEU A 1 -14.22 12.01 7.19
C LEU A 1 -13.49 12.23 5.86
N GLN A 2 -13.75 13.29 5.09
CA GLN A 2 -13.03 13.56 3.84
C GLN A 2 -11.58 14.02 4.08
N GLU A 3 -11.36 14.85 5.10
CA GLU A 3 -10.02 15.35 5.49
C GLU A 3 -9.00 14.25 5.83
N GLU A 4 -9.45 13.15 6.46
CA GLU A 4 -8.58 12.00 6.79
C GLU A 4 -8.12 11.25 5.54
N SER A 5 -8.98 11.19 4.52
CA SER A 5 -8.67 10.55 3.24
C SER A 5 -7.68 11.39 2.43
N ASP A 6 -7.86 12.70 2.43
CA ASP A 6 -6.94 13.64 1.78
C ASP A 6 -5.57 13.61 2.45
N THR A 7 -5.53 13.56 3.79
CA THR A 7 -4.29 13.38 4.57
C THR A 7 -3.56 12.09 4.20
N LEU A 8 -4.28 10.98 4.02
CA LEU A 8 -3.67 9.70 3.65
C LEU A 8 -3.01 9.78 2.26
N VAL A 9 -3.71 10.37 1.28
CA VAL A 9 -3.23 10.44 -0.11
C VAL A 9 -2.11 11.46 -0.27
N ASP A 10 -2.22 12.63 0.35
CA ASP A 10 -1.30 13.73 0.11
C ASP A 10 -0.04 13.67 0.99
N ILE A 11 -0.12 13.03 2.16
CA ILE A 11 0.98 13.00 3.13
C ILE A 11 1.60 11.59 3.24
N VAL A 12 0.78 10.56 3.34
CA VAL A 12 1.27 9.20 3.67
C VAL A 12 1.66 8.41 2.43
N GLU A 13 0.81 8.37 1.41
CA GLU A 13 1.08 7.62 0.17
C GLU A 13 2.41 7.98 -0.50
N PRO A 14 2.84 9.26 -0.60
CA PRO A 14 4.10 9.61 -1.26
C PRO A 14 5.31 8.93 -0.61
N TYR A 15 5.32 8.83 0.72
CA TYR A 15 6.38 8.14 1.44
C TYR A 15 6.34 6.63 1.19
N LEU A 16 5.16 6.02 1.32
CA LEU A 16 4.97 4.58 1.12
C LEU A 16 5.29 4.12 -0.31
N LEU A 17 4.99 4.97 -1.31
CA LEU A 17 5.38 4.75 -2.71
C LEU A 17 6.90 4.86 -2.87
N LYS A 18 7.53 5.88 -2.26
CA LYS A 18 8.98 6.09 -2.34
C LYS A 18 9.79 4.93 -1.76
N ILE A 19 9.35 4.34 -0.65
CA ILE A 19 10.01 3.18 -0.03
C ILE A 19 9.58 1.83 -0.64
N GLY A 20 8.68 1.84 -1.63
CA GLY A 20 8.22 0.64 -2.32
C GLY A 20 7.30 -0.26 -1.48
N PHE A 21 6.60 0.28 -0.49
CA PHE A 21 5.67 -0.49 0.35
C PHE A 21 4.28 -0.62 -0.26
N ILE A 22 3.88 0.35 -1.08
CA ILE A 22 2.66 0.28 -1.89
C ILE A 22 2.99 0.53 -3.36
N THR A 23 2.13 0.05 -4.25
CA THR A 23 2.21 0.27 -5.70
C THR A 23 0.83 0.63 -6.25
N ARG A 24 0.80 1.54 -7.22
CA ARG A 24 -0.42 1.88 -7.97
C ARG A 24 -0.67 0.84 -9.05
N THR A 25 -1.92 0.42 -9.17
CA THR A 25 -2.42 -0.51 -10.18
C THR A 25 -3.65 0.12 -10.83
N SER A 26 -4.08 -0.41 -11.99
CA SER A 26 -5.32 0.04 -12.66
C SER A 26 -6.58 -0.10 -11.78
N SER A 27 -6.55 -0.99 -10.78
CA SER A 27 -7.67 -1.27 -9.88
C SER A 27 -7.52 -0.64 -8.49
N GLY A 28 -6.47 0.15 -8.23
CA GLY A 28 -6.23 0.78 -6.93
C GLY A 28 -4.80 0.58 -6.40
N ARG A 29 -4.63 0.48 -5.08
CA ARG A 29 -3.32 0.30 -4.43
C ARG A 29 -3.11 -1.15 -4.04
N LYS A 30 -1.89 -1.65 -4.21
CA LYS A 30 -1.47 -2.98 -3.75
C LYS A 30 -0.27 -2.87 -2.82
N ALA A 31 -0.31 -3.57 -1.69
CA ALA A 31 0.84 -3.68 -0.79
C ALA A 31 1.91 -4.58 -1.43
N SER A 32 3.17 -4.19 -1.31
CA SER A 32 4.30 -5.00 -1.77
C SER A 32 4.64 -6.10 -0.78
N GLU A 33 5.40 -7.10 -1.22
CA GLU A 33 5.94 -8.13 -0.35
C GLU A 33 6.79 -7.55 0.80
N ALA A 34 7.53 -6.46 0.54
CA ALA A 34 8.32 -5.79 1.58
C ALA A 34 7.44 -5.22 2.70
N SER A 35 6.26 -4.68 2.34
CA SER A 35 5.27 -4.21 3.32
C SER A 35 4.73 -5.35 4.18
N PHE A 36 4.33 -6.47 3.56
CA PHE A 36 3.86 -7.65 4.30
C PHE A 36 4.93 -8.17 5.27
N ARG A 37 6.19 -8.27 4.81
CA ARG A 37 7.31 -8.71 5.65
C ARG A 37 7.59 -7.74 6.80
N HIS A 38 7.55 -6.43 6.55
CA HIS A 38 7.77 -5.41 7.59
C HIS A 38 6.71 -5.47 8.69
N LEU A 39 5.46 -5.78 8.32
CA LEU A 39 4.33 -5.90 9.24
C LEU A 39 4.20 -7.31 9.86
N GLY A 40 5.09 -8.25 9.53
CA GLY A 40 5.04 -9.63 10.05
C GLY A 40 3.92 -10.50 9.46
N PHE A 41 3.31 -10.08 8.34
CA PHE A 41 2.29 -10.85 7.65
C PHE A 41 2.90 -11.84 6.66
N LYS A 42 2.22 -12.99 6.48
CA LYS A 42 2.54 -13.90 5.39
C LYS A 42 2.09 -13.28 4.07
N VAL A 43 3.00 -13.24 3.09
CA VAL A 43 2.70 -12.77 1.73
C VAL A 43 1.62 -13.70 1.15
N GLN A 44 0.42 -13.18 0.93
CA GLN A 44 -0.65 -13.94 0.28
C GLN A 44 -0.43 -13.90 -1.24
N THR A 45 0.31 -14.87 -1.76
CA THR A 45 0.62 -14.98 -3.20
C THR A 45 -0.61 -15.34 -4.05
N LYS A 46 -1.73 -15.74 -3.45
CA LYS A 46 -2.84 -16.42 -4.15
C LYS A 46 -4.21 -15.72 -4.16
N MET A 47 -4.31 -14.44 -3.84
CA MET A 47 -5.64 -13.79 -3.74
C MET A 47 -6.19 -13.19 -5.05
N PHE A 48 -5.48 -13.34 -6.17
CA PHE A 48 -5.95 -12.91 -7.50
C PHE A 48 -5.81 -14.10 -8.48
N THR A 49 -6.83 -14.94 -8.52
CA THR A 49 -7.17 -15.80 -9.66
C THR A 49 -8.58 -15.41 -10.06
#